data_AF-A0A1L7X2Y9-F1
#
_entry.id   AF-A0A1L7X2Y9-F1
#
_cell.length_a   1.000
_cell.length_b   1.000
_cell.length_c   1.000
_cell.angle_alpha   90.00
_cell.angle_beta   90.00
_cell.angle_gamma   90.00
#
_symmetry.space_group_name_H-M   'P 1'
#
loop_
_entity.id
_entity.type
_entity.pdbx_description
1 polymer ?
#
loop_
_entity_poly.entity_id
_entity_poly.type
_entity_poly.pdbx_seq_one_letter_code
_entity_poly.pdbx_strand_id
1 'polypeptide(L)'
;MQGRLPPAAKEAQLTQILHFAYARPVSVKAPGLCLREISANSEKFFDSLPTLPSYLYEFCSIHSRNPYKDGIDYPALAKDVAQGIDLRPFLKRQDFNSSSTAYQLGIPGAPIALLKALLLRDFQSHIIVPDDRLCPAIPPRLDYVLWIQNIIRFTTAAAGPKEVKRCNIIDAGTGASVIYPLLGCKVLPSDACYVGTEVDQPSVDCAMGNVLRNQLESRIQVLKTELDGPLLPPEVWRLHESYTVLMCNPPFYSTAEEMEAAEASKNRPCIQALLGAPVETLTPDGATGFILPELRSRPEAPQHAHQVRRFSSLCGEQEVLEGVVAELRNLEIENYAIAKFEHGQTTRWVIAWSFEGLHLPDKIARANEAPELLHLLPCALSVGEED
;
A
#
# COMPACT_ATOMS: atom_id res chain seq x y z
N MET A 1 37.06 7.79 39.86
CA MET A 1 35.74 8.44 39.93
C MET A 1 35.33 8.84 38.51
N GLN A 2 34.47 8.07 37.86
CA GLN A 2 33.72 8.51 36.68
C GLN A 2 32.29 8.07 36.91
N GLY A 3 31.47 9.03 37.38
CA GLY A 3 30.08 8.80 37.75
C GLY A 3 29.25 8.50 36.50
N ARG A 4 28.56 7.36 36.51
CA ARG A 4 27.49 7.09 35.54
C ARG A 4 26.38 8.10 35.78
N LEU A 5 26.03 8.88 34.76
CA LEU A 5 24.88 9.79 34.80
C LEU A 5 23.59 9.00 35.05
N PRO A 6 22.66 9.50 35.89
CA PRO A 6 21.40 8.84 36.17
C PRO A 6 20.56 8.64 34.89
N PRO A 7 19.67 7.63 34.85
CA PRO A 7 18.83 7.32 33.67
C PRO A 7 18.08 8.52 33.09
N ALA A 8 17.55 9.40 33.96
CA ALA A 8 16.85 10.62 33.55
C ALA A 8 17.75 11.65 32.83
N ALA A 9 19.05 11.66 33.11
CA ALA A 9 20.01 12.54 32.43
C ALA A 9 20.43 11.98 31.06
N LYS A 10 20.43 10.65 30.87
CA LYS A 10 20.57 10.02 29.54
C LYS A 10 19.35 10.29 28.66
N GLU A 11 18.16 10.27 29.23
CA GLU A 11 16.90 10.53 28.53
C GLU A 11 16.78 12.00 28.09
N ALA A 12 17.25 12.94 28.92
CA ALA A 12 17.36 14.36 28.58
C ALA A 12 18.42 14.63 27.49
N GLN A 13 19.56 13.93 27.51
CA GLN A 13 20.57 14.02 26.45
C GLN A 13 20.08 13.45 25.12
N LEU A 14 19.37 12.31 25.11
CA LEU A 14 18.74 11.73 23.93
C LEU A 14 17.68 12.66 23.32
N THR A 15 16.87 13.31 24.18
CA THR A 15 15.86 14.28 23.75
C THR A 15 16.50 15.54 23.15
N GLN A 16 17.63 16.02 23.70
CA GLN A 16 18.38 17.15 23.14
C GLN A 16 19.10 16.81 21.81
N ILE A 17 19.62 15.58 21.65
CA ILE A 17 20.27 15.14 20.40
C ILE A 17 19.24 14.98 19.28
N LEU A 18 18.04 14.45 19.57
CA LEU A 18 16.93 14.38 18.62
C LEU A 18 16.44 15.76 18.18
N HIS A 19 16.43 16.74 19.09
CA HIS A 19 16.05 18.11 18.77
C HIS A 19 17.10 18.83 17.89
N PHE A 20 18.39 18.47 17.99
CA PHE A 20 19.45 19.01 17.15
C PHE A 20 19.58 18.32 15.78
N ALA A 21 19.24 17.02 15.67
CA ALA A 21 19.23 16.30 14.39
C ALA A 21 18.00 16.62 13.51
N TYR A 22 16.91 17.12 14.11
CA TYR A 22 15.62 17.33 13.43
C TYR A 22 15.04 18.76 13.58
N ALA A 23 15.80 19.74 14.10
CA ALA A 23 15.38 21.14 14.06
C ALA A 23 15.46 21.67 12.61
N ARG A 24 14.29 21.99 12.04
CA ARG A 24 14.12 22.66 10.73
C ARG A 24 15.04 23.90 10.59
N PRO A 25 15.36 24.28 9.34
CA PRO A 25 14.52 25.32 8.75
C PRO A 25 14.02 25.00 7.35
N VAL A 26 12.83 25.53 7.09
CA VAL A 26 12.28 25.85 5.78
C VAL A 26 13.31 26.64 4.96
N SER A 27 13.50 26.29 3.70
CA SER A 27 13.77 27.28 2.64
C SER A 27 13.37 26.74 1.27
N VAL A 28 12.24 27.24 0.79
CA VAL A 28 11.99 27.41 -0.64
C VAL A 28 12.96 28.51 -1.13
N LYS A 29 13.82 28.16 -2.09
CA LYS A 29 14.73 29.02 -2.89
C LYS A 29 15.89 29.73 -2.19
N ALA A 30 17.10 29.20 -2.41
CA ALA A 30 18.29 29.97 -2.82
C ALA A 30 19.24 29.05 -3.62
N PRO A 31 19.78 29.47 -4.79
CA PRO A 31 20.57 28.59 -5.65
C PRO A 31 22.00 28.44 -5.12
N GLY A 32 22.45 27.19 -4.99
CA GLY A 32 23.86 26.84 -4.77
C GLY A 32 24.22 26.57 -3.32
N LEU A 33 23.92 25.36 -2.83
CA LEU A 33 24.71 24.73 -1.76
C LEU A 33 24.56 23.21 -1.88
N CYS A 34 25.65 22.56 -2.29
CA CYS A 34 25.84 21.12 -2.31
C CYS A 34 25.99 20.64 -0.86
N LEU A 35 25.05 19.83 -0.36
CA LEU A 35 25.12 19.25 0.99
C LEU A 35 25.84 17.89 0.92
N ARG A 36 27.16 17.91 1.11
CA ARG A 36 27.90 16.79 1.71
C ARG A 36 28.14 17.15 3.17
N GLU A 37 27.35 16.57 4.07
CA GLU A 37 27.70 16.27 5.47
C GLU A 37 26.45 15.73 6.18
N ILE A 38 26.20 14.42 6.05
CA ILE A 38 25.33 13.69 6.96
C ILE A 38 26.18 13.34 8.19
N SER A 39 25.83 13.91 9.34
CA SER A 39 26.62 13.80 10.58
C SER A 39 26.61 12.37 11.15
N ALA A 40 27.75 11.92 11.67
CA ALA A 40 28.05 10.62 12.30
C ALA A 40 27.17 10.21 13.53
N ASN A 41 26.07 10.92 13.81
CA ASN A 41 25.13 10.61 14.88
C ASN A 41 23.89 9.82 14.42
N SER A 42 23.66 9.68 13.11
CA SER A 42 22.59 8.82 12.57
C SER A 42 22.92 7.32 12.69
N GLU A 43 24.19 6.94 12.62
CA GLU A 43 24.67 5.54 12.64
C GLU A 43 24.30 4.83 13.94
N LYS A 44 24.56 5.46 15.10
CA LYS A 44 24.21 4.90 16.42
C LYS A 44 22.70 4.81 16.68
N PHE A 45 21.87 5.54 15.93
CA PHE A 45 20.42 5.47 16.04
C PHE A 45 19.88 4.22 15.33
N PHE A 46 20.40 3.88 14.14
CA PHE A 46 20.00 2.68 13.40
C PHE A 46 20.32 1.38 14.16
N ASP A 47 21.45 1.32 14.86
CA ASP A 47 21.84 0.19 15.71
C ASP A 47 20.97 0.03 16.97
N SER A 48 20.27 1.08 17.37
CA SER A 48 19.41 1.10 18.56
C SER A 48 17.95 0.79 18.27
N LEU A 49 17.55 0.74 16.99
CA LEU A 49 16.23 0.27 16.60
C LEU A 49 16.16 -1.24 16.83
N PRO A 50 15.06 -1.78 17.41
CA PRO A 50 14.93 -3.22 17.57
C PRO A 50 15.09 -3.87 16.19
N THR A 51 16.00 -4.84 16.10
CA THR A 51 16.18 -5.67 14.91
C THR A 51 14.84 -6.27 14.55
N LEU A 52 14.21 -5.73 13.50
CA LEU A 52 12.97 -6.32 13.01
C LEU A 52 13.26 -7.79 12.62
N PRO A 53 12.35 -8.73 12.86
CA PRO A 53 12.62 -10.15 12.70
C PRO A 53 13.12 -10.54 11.30
N SER A 54 14.00 -11.54 11.21
CA SER A 54 14.67 -11.96 9.96
C SER A 54 13.70 -12.33 8.82
N TYR A 55 12.51 -12.83 9.14
CA TYR A 55 11.47 -13.16 8.16
C TYR A 55 10.84 -11.93 7.46
N LEU A 56 11.10 -10.71 7.92
CA LEU A 56 10.76 -9.49 7.19
C LEU A 56 11.68 -9.24 5.98
N TYR A 57 12.74 -10.04 5.81
CA TYR A 57 13.82 -9.78 4.85
C TYR A 57 14.03 -10.88 3.80
N GLU A 58 13.10 -11.84 3.67
CA GLU A 58 13.15 -12.81 2.57
C GLU A 58 12.73 -12.14 1.26
N PHE A 59 13.69 -12.04 0.32
CA PHE A 59 13.47 -11.58 -1.05
C PHE A 59 12.63 -12.62 -1.81
N CYS A 60 11.41 -12.25 -2.14
CA CYS A 60 10.49 -13.06 -2.93
C CYS A 60 9.68 -12.12 -3.82
N SER A 61 9.35 -12.58 -5.02
CA SER A 61 8.43 -11.87 -5.92
C SER A 61 7.06 -11.63 -5.27
N ILE A 62 6.71 -12.38 -4.22
CA ILE A 62 5.55 -12.19 -3.35
C ILE A 62 6.08 -11.80 -1.96
N HIS A 63 5.38 -10.98 -1.18
CA HIS A 63 5.85 -10.63 0.16
C HIS A 63 6.02 -11.91 1.02
N SER A 64 7.17 -12.06 1.69
CA SER A 64 7.51 -13.20 2.55
C SER A 64 6.45 -13.65 3.59
N ARG A 65 5.59 -12.73 4.03
CA ARG A 65 4.52 -12.94 5.02
C ARG A 65 3.15 -13.20 4.39
N ASN A 66 3.07 -13.21 3.07
CA ASN A 66 1.86 -13.55 2.35
C ASN A 66 1.64 -15.07 2.47
N PRO A 67 0.54 -15.55 3.09
CA PRO A 67 0.27 -16.97 3.26
C PRO A 67 0.04 -17.69 1.92
N TYR A 68 -0.13 -16.95 0.82
CA TYR A 68 -0.33 -17.48 -0.52
C TYR A 68 0.95 -17.51 -1.36
N LYS A 69 2.13 -17.23 -0.77
CA LYS A 69 3.41 -17.21 -1.51
C LYS A 69 3.74 -18.54 -2.20
N ASP A 70 3.27 -19.65 -1.63
CA ASP A 70 3.44 -21.01 -2.16
C ASP A 70 2.21 -21.48 -2.97
N GLY A 71 1.26 -20.59 -3.24
CA GLY A 71 -0.01 -20.88 -3.90
C GLY A 71 -1.18 -21.16 -2.94
N ILE A 72 -2.38 -21.29 -3.52
CA ILE A 72 -3.62 -21.59 -2.76
C ILE A 72 -3.92 -23.09 -2.87
N ASP A 73 -4.08 -23.76 -1.73
CA ASP A 73 -4.67 -25.11 -1.66
C ASP A 73 -6.20 -25.01 -1.84
N TYR A 74 -6.64 -25.08 -3.10
CA TYR A 74 -8.05 -25.00 -3.47
C TYR A 74 -8.91 -26.16 -2.90
N PRO A 75 -8.46 -27.43 -2.91
CA PRO A 75 -9.17 -28.51 -2.22
C PRO A 75 -9.41 -28.24 -0.73
N ALA A 76 -8.37 -27.83 0.01
CA ALA A 76 -8.51 -27.50 1.42
C ALA A 76 -9.47 -26.33 1.60
N LEU A 77 -9.31 -25.26 0.82
CA LEU A 77 -10.20 -24.10 0.86
C LEU A 77 -11.67 -24.49 0.64
N ALA A 78 -11.96 -25.27 -0.41
CA ALA A 78 -13.32 -25.70 -0.74
C ALA A 78 -13.94 -26.56 0.36
N LYS A 79 -13.13 -27.40 1.03
CA LYS A 79 -13.57 -28.19 2.17
C LYS A 79 -13.92 -27.30 3.36
N ASP A 80 -13.07 -26.32 3.67
CA ASP A 80 -13.20 -25.48 4.87
C ASP A 80 -14.40 -24.54 4.80
N VAL A 81 -14.76 -24.05 3.60
CA VAL A 81 -15.86 -23.09 3.40
C VAL A 81 -17.19 -23.72 2.98
N ALA A 82 -17.25 -25.05 2.87
CA ALA A 82 -18.36 -25.79 2.27
C ALA A 82 -19.75 -25.53 2.92
N GLN A 83 -19.79 -25.06 4.17
CA GLN A 83 -21.04 -24.74 4.87
C GLN A 83 -21.70 -23.44 4.39
N GLY A 84 -20.97 -22.55 3.70
CA GLY A 84 -21.48 -21.26 3.26
C GLY A 84 -21.16 -20.89 1.82
N ILE A 85 -20.11 -21.47 1.23
CA ILE A 85 -19.66 -21.16 -0.13
C ILE A 85 -19.33 -22.47 -0.84
N ASP A 86 -20.09 -22.78 -1.90
CA ASP A 86 -19.78 -23.94 -2.73
C ASP A 86 -18.77 -23.56 -3.82
N LEU A 87 -17.50 -23.89 -3.60
CA LEU A 87 -16.44 -23.69 -4.60
C LEU A 87 -16.38 -24.79 -5.67
N ARG A 88 -17.02 -25.95 -5.45
CA ARG A 88 -16.89 -27.12 -6.34
C ARG A 88 -17.26 -26.81 -7.81
N PRO A 89 -18.29 -25.99 -8.11
CA PRO A 89 -18.63 -25.63 -9.49
C PRO A 89 -17.51 -24.88 -10.24
N PHE A 90 -16.62 -24.20 -9.50
CA PHE A 90 -15.57 -23.34 -10.05
C PHE A 90 -14.20 -24.02 -10.08
N LEU A 91 -14.04 -25.15 -9.39
CA LEU A 91 -12.79 -25.89 -9.33
C LEU A 91 -12.73 -26.95 -10.44
N LYS A 92 -12.35 -26.53 -11.65
CA LYS A 92 -12.00 -27.47 -12.72
C LYS A 92 -10.56 -27.93 -12.57
N ARG A 93 -10.39 -29.21 -12.22
CA ARG A 93 -9.09 -29.89 -12.21
C ARG A 93 -8.55 -29.95 -13.64
N GLN A 94 -7.37 -29.41 -13.85
CA GLN A 94 -6.60 -29.59 -15.08
C GLN A 94 -5.33 -30.37 -14.73
N ASP A 95 -5.24 -31.59 -15.24
CA ASP A 95 -4.07 -32.44 -15.08
C ASP A 95 -2.98 -31.96 -16.05
N PHE A 96 -1.88 -31.44 -15.51
CA PHE A 96 -0.66 -31.17 -16.26
C PHE A 96 0.39 -32.18 -15.82
N ASN A 97 0.50 -33.25 -16.60
CA ASN A 97 1.38 -34.40 -16.34
C ASN A 97 1.15 -35.01 -14.93
N SER A 98 1.81 -36.10 -14.60
CA SER A 98 1.49 -36.94 -13.42
C SER A 98 1.66 -36.28 -12.03
N SER A 99 2.04 -35.00 -11.96
CA SER A 99 2.54 -34.37 -10.72
C SER A 99 2.04 -32.94 -10.45
N SER A 100 1.19 -32.34 -11.30
CA SER A 100 0.63 -31.01 -11.02
C SER A 100 -0.85 -30.87 -11.36
N THR A 101 -1.62 -30.33 -10.43
CA THR A 101 -3.05 -30.02 -10.59
C THR A 101 -3.22 -28.51 -10.65
N ALA A 102 -3.72 -27.99 -11.76
CA ALA A 102 -4.14 -26.59 -11.87
C ALA A 102 -5.66 -26.47 -11.74
N TYR A 103 -6.15 -25.39 -11.11
CA TYR A 103 -7.57 -25.06 -11.04
C TYR A 103 -7.86 -23.82 -11.89
N GLN A 104 -8.79 -23.92 -12.83
CA GLN A 104 -9.13 -22.80 -13.71
C GLN A 104 -10.31 -21.99 -13.15
N LEU A 105 -10.06 -20.74 -12.77
CA LEU A 105 -11.07 -19.77 -12.31
C LEU A 105 -11.72 -18.98 -13.48
N GLY A 106 -11.82 -19.61 -14.66
CA GLY A 106 -12.19 -18.98 -15.92
C GLY A 106 -13.70 -19.01 -16.21
N ILE A 107 -14.55 -19.14 -15.19
CA ILE A 107 -16.00 -19.22 -15.33
C ILE A 107 -16.62 -18.01 -14.61
N PRO A 108 -17.70 -17.40 -15.14
CA PRO A 108 -18.42 -16.32 -14.43
C PRO A 108 -18.74 -16.70 -12.98
N GLY A 109 -18.51 -15.77 -12.06
CA GLY A 109 -18.72 -15.96 -10.62
C GLY A 109 -17.56 -16.65 -9.87
N ALA A 110 -16.64 -17.34 -10.55
CA ALA A 110 -15.50 -17.98 -9.89
C ALA A 110 -14.61 -16.99 -9.10
N PRO A 111 -14.29 -15.79 -9.63
CA PRO A 111 -13.49 -14.82 -8.88
C PRO A 111 -14.16 -14.33 -7.59
N ILE A 112 -15.46 -14.04 -7.66
CA ILE A 112 -16.25 -13.58 -6.50
C ILE A 112 -16.34 -14.69 -5.45
N ALA A 113 -16.59 -15.94 -5.89
CA ALA A 113 -16.66 -17.09 -5.00
C ALA A 113 -15.30 -17.32 -4.30
N LEU A 114 -14.19 -17.25 -5.04
CA LEU A 114 -12.85 -17.38 -4.48
C LEU A 114 -12.53 -16.25 -3.49
N LEU A 115 -12.83 -15.00 -3.84
CA LEU A 115 -12.64 -13.85 -2.96
C LEU A 115 -13.38 -14.05 -1.63
N LYS A 116 -14.67 -14.40 -1.69
CA LYS A 116 -15.48 -14.66 -0.50
C LYS A 116 -14.94 -15.83 0.33
N ALA A 117 -14.47 -16.90 -0.32
CA ALA A 117 -13.95 -18.07 0.36
C ALA A 117 -12.65 -17.78 1.11
N LEU A 118 -11.70 -17.09 0.48
CA LEU A 118 -10.44 -16.71 1.11
C LEU A 118 -10.68 -15.70 2.26
N LEU A 119 -11.55 -14.70 2.07
CA LEU A 119 -11.92 -13.78 3.15
C LEU A 119 -12.55 -14.51 4.34
N LEU A 120 -13.43 -15.48 4.08
CA LEU A 120 -14.06 -16.26 5.13
C LEU A 120 -13.05 -17.10 5.91
N ARG A 121 -12.25 -17.92 5.21
CA ARG A 121 -11.33 -18.87 5.85
C ARG A 121 -10.17 -18.15 6.55
N ASP A 122 -9.53 -17.22 5.86
CA ASP A 122 -8.22 -16.71 6.26
C ASP A 122 -8.29 -15.36 6.99
N PHE A 123 -9.39 -14.63 6.81
CA PHE A 123 -9.57 -13.30 7.42
C PHE A 123 -10.82 -13.22 8.32
N GLN A 124 -11.64 -14.28 8.41
CA GLN A 124 -12.94 -14.26 9.10
C GLN A 124 -13.78 -13.03 8.71
N SER A 125 -13.77 -12.71 7.42
CA SER A 125 -14.49 -11.56 6.87
C SER A 125 -15.54 -12.02 5.87
N HIS A 126 -16.70 -11.35 5.90
CA HIS A 126 -17.83 -11.62 5.03
C HIS A 126 -18.13 -10.38 4.19
N ILE A 127 -18.20 -10.53 2.87
CA ILE A 127 -18.53 -9.42 1.97
C ILE A 127 -19.59 -9.79 0.94
N ILE A 128 -20.25 -8.74 0.45
CA ILE A 128 -20.98 -8.74 -0.81
C ILE A 128 -20.18 -7.88 -1.78
N VAL A 129 -20.02 -8.35 -3.02
CA VAL A 129 -19.49 -7.54 -4.12
C VAL A 129 -20.54 -7.62 -5.22
N PRO A 130 -21.01 -6.48 -5.75
CA PRO A 130 -21.90 -6.46 -6.90
C PRO A 130 -21.25 -7.12 -8.11
N ASP A 131 -22.06 -7.75 -8.96
CA ASP A 131 -21.56 -8.45 -10.16
C ASP A 131 -21.06 -7.49 -11.25
N ASP A 132 -21.30 -6.17 -11.09
CA ASP A 132 -20.89 -5.08 -11.97
C ASP A 132 -19.80 -4.18 -11.33
N ARG A 133 -19.08 -4.68 -10.32
CA ARG A 133 -17.96 -3.99 -9.68
C ARG A 133 -16.69 -4.84 -9.68
N LEU A 134 -15.54 -4.17 -9.55
CA LEU A 134 -14.24 -4.83 -9.57
C LEU A 134 -14.14 -5.88 -8.46
N CYS A 135 -13.82 -7.12 -8.83
CA CYS A 135 -13.59 -8.20 -7.88
C CYS A 135 -12.08 -8.33 -7.56
N PRO A 136 -11.59 -7.87 -6.40
CA PRO A 136 -10.17 -7.96 -6.09
C PRO A 136 -9.69 -9.40 -5.87
N ALA A 137 -8.49 -9.73 -6.36
CA ALA A 137 -7.77 -10.93 -5.95
C ALA A 137 -7.02 -10.66 -4.63
N ILE A 138 -7.16 -11.51 -3.62
CA ILE A 138 -6.54 -11.25 -2.30
C ILE A 138 -5.00 -11.25 -2.35
N PRO A 139 -4.30 -12.24 -2.93
CA PRO A 139 -2.85 -12.33 -2.80
C PRO A 139 -2.08 -11.04 -3.19
N PRO A 140 -2.30 -10.41 -4.36
CA PRO A 140 -1.60 -9.17 -4.70
C PRO A 140 -2.03 -7.97 -3.84
N ARG A 141 -3.29 -7.91 -3.39
CA ARG A 141 -3.76 -6.83 -2.50
C ARG A 141 -3.13 -6.94 -1.12
N LEU A 142 -2.94 -8.16 -0.63
CA LEU A 142 -2.29 -8.43 0.64
C LEU A 142 -0.80 -8.05 0.62
N ASP A 143 -0.09 -8.26 -0.49
CA ASP A 143 1.31 -7.81 -0.61
C ASP A 143 1.44 -6.30 -0.39
N TYR A 144 0.56 -5.52 -1.00
CA TYR A 144 0.53 -4.07 -0.81
C TYR A 144 0.27 -3.72 0.67
N VAL A 145 -0.74 -4.33 1.31
CA VAL A 145 -1.03 -4.10 2.74
C VAL A 145 0.15 -4.49 3.63
N LEU A 146 0.81 -5.62 3.36
CA LEU A 146 1.97 -6.07 4.13
C LEU A 146 3.18 -5.15 3.94
N TRP A 147 3.40 -4.62 2.74
CA TRP A 147 4.46 -3.63 2.52
C TRP A 147 4.16 -2.30 3.23
N ILE A 148 2.91 -1.82 3.16
CA ILE A 148 2.46 -0.68 3.96
C ILE A 148 2.63 -0.95 5.45
N GLN A 149 2.42 -2.17 5.92
CA GLN A 149 2.71 -2.51 7.31
C GLN A 149 4.18 -2.30 7.69
N ASN A 150 5.13 -2.65 6.81
CA ASN A 150 6.55 -2.42 7.08
C ASN A 150 6.84 -0.92 7.17
N ILE A 151 6.27 -0.13 6.26
CA ILE A 151 6.36 1.33 6.27
C ILE A 151 5.79 1.91 7.57
N ILE A 152 4.60 1.50 7.98
CA ILE A 152 3.95 1.96 9.22
C ILE A 152 4.82 1.60 10.43
N ARG A 153 5.26 0.35 10.55
CA ARG A 153 6.10 -0.11 11.67
C ARG A 153 7.37 0.73 11.81
N PHE A 154 8.05 1.00 10.70
CA PHE A 154 9.24 1.86 10.71
C PHE A 154 8.89 3.30 11.08
N THR A 155 7.86 3.87 10.45
CA THR A 155 7.42 5.26 10.68
C THR A 155 7.05 5.50 12.14
N THR A 156 6.32 4.56 12.75
CA THR A 156 5.91 4.63 14.15
C THR A 156 7.09 4.43 15.09
N ALA A 157 8.01 3.50 14.79
CA ALA A 157 9.21 3.29 15.61
C ALA A 157 10.13 4.51 15.62
N ALA A 158 10.30 5.17 14.46
CA ALA A 158 11.15 6.34 14.31
C ALA A 158 10.59 7.61 14.99
N ALA A 159 9.27 7.74 15.12
CA ALA A 159 8.62 8.88 15.78
C ALA A 159 8.83 8.91 17.32
N GLY A 160 9.21 7.78 17.91
CA GLY A 160 9.43 7.64 19.35
C GLY A 160 8.15 7.64 20.18
N PRO A 161 8.22 7.26 21.49
CA PRO A 161 7.03 6.98 22.32
C PRO A 161 6.09 8.18 22.55
N LYS A 162 6.62 9.41 22.45
CA LYS A 162 5.87 10.65 22.72
C LYS A 162 5.07 11.14 21.50
N GLU A 163 5.35 10.64 20.30
CA GLU A 163 4.65 11.01 19.07
C GLU A 163 3.84 9.86 18.44
N VAL A 164 3.70 8.72 19.13
CA VAL A 164 2.86 7.61 18.65
C VAL A 164 1.40 8.03 18.69
N LYS A 165 0.96 8.68 17.62
CA LYS A 165 -0.45 8.90 17.31
C LYS A 165 -1.04 7.59 16.79
N ARG A 166 -2.35 7.42 16.97
CA ARG A 166 -3.13 6.33 16.39
C ARG A 166 -2.83 6.19 14.90
N CYS A 167 -2.66 4.97 14.41
CA CYS A 167 -2.36 4.71 13.01
C CYS A 167 -3.61 4.96 12.15
N ASN A 168 -3.72 6.15 11.55
CA ASN A 168 -4.81 6.49 10.66
C ASN A 168 -4.37 6.34 9.21
N ILE A 169 -5.15 5.65 8.40
CA ILE A 169 -4.81 5.30 7.01
C ILE A 169 -5.94 5.77 6.11
N ILE A 170 -5.58 6.35 4.97
CA ILE A 170 -6.54 6.67 3.91
C ILE A 170 -6.46 5.57 2.85
N ASP A 171 -7.61 5.07 2.42
CA ASP A 171 -7.74 4.23 1.24
C ASP A 171 -8.53 4.99 0.17
N ALA A 172 -7.83 5.53 -0.83
CA ALA A 172 -8.43 6.35 -1.87
C ALA A 172 -8.96 5.48 -3.01
N GLY A 173 -10.29 5.47 -3.20
CA GLY A 173 -10.96 4.54 -4.11
C GLY A 173 -11.12 3.16 -3.47
N THR A 174 -11.79 3.09 -2.31
CA THR A 174 -11.88 1.85 -1.52
C THR A 174 -12.72 0.75 -2.20
N GLY A 175 -13.56 1.14 -3.16
CA GLY A 175 -14.44 0.26 -3.92
C GLY A 175 -15.51 -0.43 -3.08
N ALA A 176 -16.42 -1.12 -3.73
CA ALA A 176 -17.50 -1.86 -3.06
C ALA A 176 -16.99 -2.88 -2.02
N SER A 177 -15.82 -3.48 -2.29
CA SER A 177 -15.24 -4.55 -1.48
C SER A 177 -14.58 -4.08 -0.18
N VAL A 178 -14.14 -2.81 -0.10
CA VAL A 178 -13.38 -2.28 1.05
C VAL A 178 -12.14 -3.12 1.38
N ILE A 179 -11.52 -3.71 0.35
CA ILE A 179 -10.59 -4.82 0.52
C ILE A 179 -9.34 -4.43 1.31
N TYR A 180 -8.76 -3.25 1.07
CA TYR A 180 -7.56 -2.85 1.81
C TYR A 180 -7.85 -2.59 3.29
N PRO A 181 -8.91 -1.85 3.68
CA PRO A 181 -9.31 -1.74 5.08
C PRO A 181 -9.62 -3.08 5.75
N LEU A 182 -10.29 -4.01 5.06
CA LEU A 182 -10.62 -5.33 5.61
C LEU A 182 -9.36 -6.17 5.89
N LEU A 183 -8.45 -6.27 4.91
CA LEU A 183 -7.18 -6.97 5.09
C LEU A 183 -6.31 -6.28 6.15
N GLY A 184 -6.25 -4.94 6.08
CA GLY A 184 -5.53 -4.08 7.00
C GLY A 184 -5.94 -4.28 8.44
N CYS A 185 -7.25 -4.30 8.74
CA CYS A 185 -7.76 -4.52 10.09
C CYS A 185 -7.30 -5.85 10.72
N LYS A 186 -6.94 -6.84 9.90
CA LYS A 186 -6.46 -8.16 10.34
C LYS A 186 -4.96 -8.22 10.54
N VAL A 187 -4.18 -7.54 9.69
CA VAL A 187 -2.72 -7.63 9.74
C VAL A 187 -2.05 -6.46 10.44
N LEU A 188 -2.63 -5.27 10.42
CA LEU A 188 -2.10 -4.05 11.05
C LEU A 188 -2.41 -3.98 12.56
N PRO A 189 -1.78 -3.06 13.32
CA PRO A 189 -2.09 -2.85 14.73
C PRO A 189 -3.60 -2.73 15.00
N SER A 190 -4.05 -3.21 16.16
CA SER A 190 -5.47 -3.29 16.51
C SER A 190 -6.16 -1.93 16.61
N ASP A 191 -5.39 -0.86 16.83
CA ASP A 191 -5.85 0.52 16.89
C ASP A 191 -5.76 1.25 15.54
N ALA A 192 -5.31 0.58 14.47
CA ALA A 192 -5.27 1.19 13.14
C ALA A 192 -6.70 1.46 12.65
N CYS A 193 -6.94 2.68 12.19
CA CYS A 193 -8.20 3.16 11.64
C CYS A 193 -8.04 3.52 10.16
N TYR A 194 -9.08 3.27 9.38
CA TYR A 194 -9.17 3.53 7.95
C TYR A 194 -10.24 4.56 7.66
N VAL A 195 -9.92 5.46 6.74
CA VAL A 195 -10.88 6.31 6.03
C VAL A 195 -10.84 5.90 4.56
N GLY A 196 -11.85 5.17 4.10
CA GLY A 196 -12.04 4.82 2.70
C GLY A 196 -12.81 5.92 1.98
N THR A 197 -12.31 6.40 0.84
CA THR A 197 -13.06 7.33 -0.02
C THR A 197 -13.55 6.61 -1.27
N GLU A 198 -14.73 6.97 -1.76
CA GLU A 198 -15.31 6.39 -2.97
C GLU A 198 -16.24 7.38 -3.68
N VAL A 199 -16.16 7.44 -5.01
CA VAL A 199 -16.95 8.33 -5.87
C VAL A 199 -18.23 7.67 -6.37
N ASP A 200 -18.29 6.35 -6.44
CA ASP A 200 -19.48 5.64 -6.92
C ASP A 200 -20.46 5.35 -5.77
N GLN A 201 -21.69 5.86 -5.86
CA GLN A 201 -22.68 5.70 -4.78
C GLN A 201 -23.05 4.24 -4.51
N PRO A 202 -23.32 3.38 -5.52
CA PRO A 202 -23.51 1.95 -5.29
C PRO A 202 -22.30 1.28 -4.59
N SER A 203 -21.07 1.63 -4.96
CA SER A 203 -19.87 1.15 -4.26
C SER A 203 -19.81 1.66 -2.81
N VAL A 204 -20.17 2.92 -2.54
CA VAL A 204 -20.28 3.44 -1.15
C VAL A 204 -21.28 2.65 -0.32
N ASP A 205 -22.50 2.44 -0.83
CA ASP A 205 -23.55 1.72 -0.09
C ASP A 205 -23.11 0.28 0.20
N CYS A 206 -22.50 -0.39 -0.79
CA CYS A 206 -21.97 -1.72 -0.63
C CYS A 206 -20.80 -1.77 0.38
N ALA A 207 -19.88 -0.81 0.29
CA ALA A 207 -18.75 -0.68 1.18
C ALA A 207 -19.20 -0.49 2.63
N MET A 208 -20.12 0.43 2.89
CA MET A 208 -20.71 0.63 4.22
C MET A 208 -21.39 -0.64 4.73
N GLY A 209 -22.15 -1.33 3.88
CA GLY A 209 -22.77 -2.62 4.21
C GLY A 209 -21.74 -3.72 4.55
N ASN A 210 -20.60 -3.73 3.87
CA ASN A 210 -19.49 -4.65 4.15
C ASN A 210 -18.79 -4.32 5.47
N VAL A 211 -18.58 -3.04 5.79
CA VAL A 211 -18.03 -2.62 7.09
C VAL A 211 -18.94 -3.07 8.23
N LEU A 212 -20.25 -2.79 8.14
CA LEU A 212 -21.26 -3.19 9.13
C LEU A 212 -21.30 -4.71 9.32
N ARG A 213 -21.27 -5.47 8.22
CA ARG A 213 -21.30 -6.95 8.25
C ARG A 213 -20.12 -7.56 9.01
N ASN A 214 -18.98 -6.87 9.02
CA ASN A 214 -17.78 -7.31 9.71
C ASN A 214 -17.61 -6.67 11.09
N GLN A 215 -18.55 -5.83 11.54
CA GLN A 215 -18.50 -5.11 12.82
C GLN A 215 -17.23 -4.23 12.96
N LEU A 216 -16.85 -3.56 11.86
CA LEU A 216 -15.63 -2.76 11.75
C LEU A 216 -15.90 -1.25 11.70
N GLU A 217 -17.10 -0.77 12.03
CA GLU A 217 -17.50 0.65 11.99
C GLU A 217 -16.64 1.52 12.92
N SER A 218 -16.11 0.94 14.00
CA SER A 218 -15.19 1.64 14.91
C SER A 218 -13.78 1.83 14.33
N ARG A 219 -13.45 1.13 13.25
CA ARG A 219 -12.13 1.11 12.62
C ARG A 219 -12.14 1.55 11.16
N ILE A 220 -13.26 1.48 10.46
CA ILE A 220 -13.37 1.81 9.04
C ILE A 220 -14.52 2.79 8.87
N GLN A 221 -14.20 3.99 8.39
CA GLN A 221 -15.18 4.96 7.95
C GLN A 221 -15.13 5.07 6.43
N VAL A 222 -16.30 5.05 5.78
CA VAL A 222 -16.43 5.24 4.32
C VAL A 222 -17.01 6.63 4.07
N LEU A 223 -16.39 7.38 3.18
CA LEU A 223 -16.83 8.71 2.76
C LEU A 223 -17.10 8.72 1.26
N LYS A 224 -18.30 9.18 0.88
CA LYS A 224 -18.62 9.53 -0.49
C LYS A 224 -17.84 10.78 -0.89
N THR A 225 -17.21 10.75 -2.06
CA THR A 225 -16.51 11.90 -2.66
C THR A 225 -17.08 12.20 -4.04
N GLU A 226 -16.73 13.35 -4.61
CA GLU A 226 -17.19 13.75 -5.94
C GLU A 226 -16.14 13.42 -7.00
N LEU A 227 -16.58 13.02 -8.19
CA LEU A 227 -15.69 12.64 -9.29
C LEU A 227 -14.80 13.79 -9.74
N ASP A 228 -15.37 14.99 -9.85
CA ASP A 228 -14.65 16.21 -10.22
C ASP A 228 -14.07 16.96 -9.00
N GLY A 229 -14.09 16.33 -7.83
CA GLY A 229 -13.60 16.89 -6.58
C GLY A 229 -12.11 16.67 -6.36
N PRO A 230 -11.53 17.25 -5.29
CA PRO A 230 -10.19 16.90 -4.86
C PRO A 230 -10.14 15.43 -4.44
N LEU A 231 -9.01 14.76 -4.69
CA LEU A 231 -8.78 13.36 -4.29
C LEU A 231 -9.12 13.12 -2.81
N LEU A 232 -8.73 14.07 -1.95
CA LEU A 232 -8.99 14.07 -0.53
C LEU A 232 -9.83 15.31 -0.16
N PRO A 233 -11.15 15.16 0.02
CA PRO A 233 -12.01 16.29 0.33
C PRO A 233 -11.79 16.81 1.76
N PRO A 234 -12.24 18.05 2.06
CA PRO A 234 -12.12 18.67 3.38
C PRO A 234 -12.56 17.80 4.56
N GLU A 235 -13.54 16.94 4.33
CA GLU A 235 -14.12 16.02 5.30
C GLU A 235 -13.07 15.04 5.82
N VAL A 236 -12.21 14.51 4.96
CA VAL A 236 -11.10 13.61 5.36
C VAL A 236 -10.22 14.32 6.37
N TRP A 237 -9.77 15.53 6.06
CA TRP A 237 -8.87 16.31 6.91
C TRP A 237 -9.46 16.71 8.27
N ARG A 238 -10.78 16.65 8.44
CA ARG A 238 -11.47 16.95 9.71
C ARG A 238 -11.60 15.74 10.62
N LEU A 239 -11.48 14.51 10.09
CA LEU A 239 -11.64 13.28 10.89
C LEU A 239 -10.44 13.05 11.83
N HIS A 240 -9.25 13.33 11.33
CA HIS A 240 -8.01 13.10 12.07
C HIS A 240 -7.03 14.25 11.87
N GLU A 241 -6.28 14.60 12.92
CA GLU A 241 -5.22 15.62 12.84
C GLU A 241 -4.10 15.22 11.87
N SER A 242 -3.85 13.92 11.74
CA SER A 242 -2.80 13.35 10.91
C SER A 242 -3.07 11.90 10.52
N TYR A 243 -2.53 11.52 9.38
CA TYR A 243 -2.55 10.20 8.76
C TYR A 243 -1.13 9.66 8.62
N THR A 244 -0.97 8.37 8.92
CA THR A 244 0.31 7.68 8.78
C THR A 244 0.60 7.37 7.32
N VAL A 245 -0.40 6.87 6.59
CA VAL A 245 -0.27 6.46 5.19
C VAL A 245 -1.54 6.78 4.42
N LEU A 246 -1.40 7.25 3.19
CA LEU A 246 -2.41 7.10 2.16
C LEU A 246 -2.03 5.94 1.24
N MET A 247 -2.98 5.07 0.94
CA MET A 247 -2.87 4.02 -0.07
C MET A 247 -3.92 4.23 -1.16
N CYS A 248 -3.56 3.84 -2.37
CA CYS A 248 -4.46 3.95 -3.52
C CYS A 248 -4.17 2.84 -4.53
N ASN A 249 -5.23 2.27 -5.08
CA ASN A 249 -5.17 1.52 -6.33
C ASN A 249 -5.92 2.33 -7.39
N PRO A 250 -5.22 3.14 -8.19
CA PRO A 250 -5.87 4.06 -9.11
C PRO A 250 -6.62 3.31 -10.22
N PRO A 251 -7.60 3.94 -10.86
CA PRO A 251 -8.15 3.45 -12.13
C PRO A 251 -7.02 3.30 -13.15
N PHE A 252 -7.07 2.22 -13.94
CA PHE A 252 -5.92 1.80 -14.74
C PHE A 252 -5.87 2.42 -16.13
N TYR A 253 -7.02 2.57 -16.77
CA TYR A 253 -7.11 2.84 -18.20
C TYR A 253 -7.57 4.26 -18.48
N SER A 254 -7.16 4.81 -19.61
CA SER A 254 -7.63 6.11 -20.09
C SER A 254 -8.96 6.00 -20.86
N THR A 255 -9.17 4.87 -21.56
CA THR A 255 -10.40 4.61 -22.32
C THR A 255 -10.88 3.16 -22.21
N ALA A 256 -12.16 2.93 -22.58
CA ALA A 256 -12.72 1.59 -22.63
C ALA A 256 -12.04 0.72 -23.71
N GLU A 257 -11.62 1.30 -24.83
CA GLU A 257 -10.91 0.60 -25.89
C GLU A 257 -9.53 0.12 -25.42
N GLU A 258 -8.84 0.91 -24.59
CA GLU A 258 -7.56 0.51 -23.99
C GLU A 258 -7.75 -0.68 -23.05
N MET A 259 -8.80 -0.66 -22.22
CA MET A 259 -9.18 -1.78 -21.35
C MET A 259 -9.48 -3.05 -22.16
N GLU A 260 -10.27 -2.93 -23.23
CA GLU A 260 -10.62 -4.05 -24.11
C GLU A 260 -9.39 -4.62 -24.81
N ALA A 261 -8.50 -3.77 -25.33
CA ALA A 261 -7.26 -4.19 -25.97
C ALA A 261 -6.30 -4.88 -24.98
N ALA A 262 -6.18 -4.34 -23.77
CA ALA A 262 -5.38 -4.93 -22.70
C ALA A 262 -5.91 -6.31 -22.30
N GLU A 263 -7.23 -6.51 -22.22
CA GLU A 263 -7.83 -7.81 -21.97
C GLU A 263 -7.67 -8.78 -23.15
N ALA A 264 -7.80 -8.31 -24.39
CA ALA A 264 -7.64 -9.13 -25.59
C ALA A 264 -6.20 -9.63 -25.79
N SER A 265 -5.20 -8.86 -25.34
CA SER A 265 -3.78 -9.24 -25.42
C SER A 265 -3.36 -10.33 -24.43
N LYS A 266 -4.18 -10.61 -23.40
CA LYS A 266 -3.88 -11.63 -22.40
C LYS A 266 -4.20 -13.02 -22.95
N ASN A 267 -3.24 -13.94 -22.86
CA ASN A 267 -3.41 -15.36 -23.20
C ASN A 267 -4.57 -16.04 -22.44
N ARG A 268 -5.01 -15.45 -21.32
CA ARG A 268 -6.26 -15.78 -20.63
C ARG A 268 -6.94 -14.49 -20.18
N PRO A 269 -8.20 -14.24 -20.56
CA PRO A 269 -8.91 -13.03 -20.15
C PRO A 269 -9.03 -12.98 -18.61
N CYS A 270 -8.76 -11.81 -18.04
CA CYS A 270 -8.88 -11.56 -16.62
C CYS A 270 -10.34 -11.25 -16.32
N ILE A 271 -11.13 -12.26 -15.96
CA ILE A 271 -12.56 -12.08 -15.63
C ILE A 271 -12.76 -11.02 -14.53
N GLN A 272 -11.77 -10.83 -13.64
CA GLN A 272 -11.83 -9.79 -12.60
C GLN A 272 -11.82 -8.37 -13.16
N ALA A 273 -11.05 -8.10 -14.22
CA ALA A 273 -11.00 -6.78 -14.85
C ALA A 273 -12.29 -6.47 -15.63
N LEU A 274 -12.93 -7.50 -16.21
CA LEU A 274 -14.19 -7.39 -16.95
C LEU A 274 -15.42 -7.08 -16.09
N LEU A 275 -15.32 -7.21 -14.76
CA LEU A 275 -16.41 -6.86 -13.82
C LEU A 275 -16.32 -5.42 -13.32
N GLY A 276 -15.22 -4.69 -13.59
CA GLY A 276 -15.04 -3.33 -13.09
C GLY A 276 -15.97 -2.33 -13.76
N ALA A 277 -16.66 -1.51 -12.96
CA ALA A 277 -17.41 -0.37 -13.50
C ALA A 277 -16.45 0.64 -14.13
N PRO A 278 -16.85 1.38 -15.19
CA PRO A 278 -15.99 2.36 -15.85
C PRO A 278 -15.37 3.39 -14.88
N VAL A 279 -16.09 3.76 -13.82
CA VAL A 279 -15.60 4.70 -12.79
C VAL A 279 -14.47 4.12 -11.91
N GLU A 280 -14.36 2.80 -11.80
CA GLU A 280 -13.30 2.10 -11.05
C GLU A 280 -12.10 1.75 -11.94
N THR A 281 -12.27 1.78 -13.27
CA THR A 281 -11.26 1.32 -14.22
C THR A 281 -10.75 2.40 -15.15
N LEU A 282 -11.52 3.47 -15.38
CA LEU A 282 -11.19 4.58 -16.29
C LEU A 282 -10.94 5.89 -15.54
N THR A 283 -9.95 6.64 -15.97
CA THR A 283 -9.70 8.02 -15.54
C THR A 283 -8.98 8.77 -16.68
N PRO A 284 -9.18 10.09 -16.85
CA PRO A 284 -8.35 10.86 -17.78
C PRO A 284 -6.85 10.61 -17.52
N ASP A 285 -6.09 10.39 -18.59
CA ASP A 285 -4.66 10.05 -18.57
C ASP A 285 -4.27 8.79 -17.76
N GLY A 286 -5.24 7.90 -17.51
CA GLY A 286 -5.04 6.65 -16.78
C GLY A 286 -4.46 6.87 -15.37
N ALA A 287 -3.75 5.87 -14.85
CA ALA A 287 -3.21 5.94 -13.49
C ALA A 287 -2.32 7.17 -13.22
N THR A 288 -1.63 7.69 -14.25
CA THR A 288 -0.80 8.90 -14.10
C THR A 288 -1.63 10.16 -13.91
N GLY A 289 -2.76 10.29 -14.62
CA GLY A 289 -3.72 11.37 -14.42
C GLY A 289 -4.35 11.40 -13.03
N PHE A 290 -4.34 10.26 -12.33
CA PHE A 290 -4.79 10.19 -10.94
C PHE A 290 -3.68 10.55 -9.94
N ILE A 291 -2.46 10.04 -10.14
CA ILE A 291 -1.36 10.18 -9.18
C ILE A 291 -0.66 11.55 -9.28
N LEU A 292 -0.40 12.03 -10.49
CA LEU A 292 0.46 13.21 -10.70
C LEU A 292 -0.18 14.52 -10.23
N PRO A 293 -1.48 14.80 -10.43
CA PRO A 293 -2.09 16.03 -9.91
C PRO A 293 -2.04 16.12 -8.39
N GLU A 294 -2.25 14.99 -7.72
CA GLU A 294 -2.10 14.88 -6.27
C GLU A 294 -0.66 15.18 -5.86
N LEU A 295 0.34 14.59 -6.52
CA LEU A 295 1.75 14.87 -6.24
C LEU A 295 2.12 16.36 -6.47
N ARG A 296 1.65 16.96 -7.56
CA ARG A 296 1.94 18.34 -7.97
C ARG A 296 1.27 19.40 -7.10
N SER A 297 0.08 19.12 -6.59
CA SER A 297 -0.68 20.09 -5.77
C SER A 297 -0.17 20.22 -4.34
N ARG A 298 0.58 19.22 -3.85
CA ARG A 298 1.02 19.15 -2.44
C ARG A 298 2.04 20.21 -2.02
N PRO A 299 3.06 20.56 -2.85
CA PRO A 299 3.95 21.68 -2.54
C PRO A 299 3.21 23.02 -2.35
N GLU A 300 2.10 23.23 -3.06
CA GLU A 300 1.28 24.44 -2.97
C GLU A 300 0.28 24.42 -1.80
N ALA A 301 0.02 23.24 -1.23
CA ALA A 301 -0.86 23.02 -0.08
C ALA A 301 -0.09 22.42 1.13
N PRO A 302 0.96 23.09 1.66
CA PRO A 302 1.88 22.52 2.65
C PRO A 302 1.17 22.10 3.95
N GLN A 303 0.08 22.76 4.31
CA GLN A 303 -0.74 22.41 5.47
C GLN A 303 -1.28 20.97 5.40
N HIS A 304 -1.63 20.47 4.21
CA HIS A 304 -2.13 19.10 4.02
C HIS A 304 -1.01 18.12 3.69
N ALA A 305 0.09 18.58 3.08
CA ALA A 305 1.27 17.74 2.86
C ALA A 305 1.86 17.18 4.17
N HIS A 306 1.79 17.95 5.26
CA HIS A 306 2.21 17.50 6.59
C HIS A 306 1.16 16.66 7.34
N GLN A 307 -0.10 16.64 6.87
CA GLN A 307 -1.15 15.83 7.49
C GLN A 307 -1.05 14.36 7.09
N VAL A 308 -0.39 14.02 5.98
CA VAL A 308 -0.12 12.63 5.59
C VAL A 308 1.39 12.40 5.60
N ARG A 309 1.87 11.52 6.48
CA ARG A 309 3.32 11.27 6.58
C ARG A 309 3.87 10.62 5.32
N ARG A 310 3.12 9.67 4.75
CA ARG A 310 3.51 8.95 3.53
C ARG A 310 2.33 8.74 2.60
N PHE A 311 2.53 9.07 1.34
CA PHE A 311 1.61 8.75 0.26
C PHE A 311 2.08 7.46 -0.41
N SER A 312 1.15 6.71 -1.00
CA SER A 312 1.49 5.54 -1.81
C SER A 312 0.43 5.26 -2.84
N SER A 313 0.85 4.65 -3.95
CA SER A 313 -0.03 4.22 -5.02
C SER A 313 0.50 2.96 -5.69
N LEU A 314 -0.43 2.11 -6.13
CA LEU A 314 -0.13 0.96 -6.96
C LEU A 314 0.00 1.39 -8.43
N CYS A 315 1.09 0.98 -9.07
CA CYS A 315 1.34 1.16 -10.49
C CYS A 315 1.08 -0.17 -11.21
N GLY A 316 0.04 -0.21 -12.04
CA GLY A 316 -0.34 -1.41 -12.80
C GLY A 316 0.66 -1.79 -13.89
N GLU A 317 1.38 -0.78 -14.39
CA GLU A 317 2.30 -0.83 -15.52
C GLU A 317 3.61 -0.11 -15.13
N GLN A 318 4.71 -0.49 -15.78
CA GLN A 318 6.02 0.05 -15.47
C GLN A 318 6.13 1.51 -15.90
N GLU A 319 5.51 1.86 -17.02
CA GLU A 319 5.46 3.20 -17.61
C GLU A 319 4.82 4.20 -16.63
N VAL A 320 3.79 3.76 -15.88
CA VAL A 320 3.17 4.56 -14.81
C VAL A 320 4.17 4.83 -13.70
N LEU A 321 4.91 3.80 -13.25
CA LEU A 321 5.94 3.96 -12.22
C LEU A 321 7.03 4.93 -12.68
N GLU A 322 7.52 4.78 -13.91
CA GLU A 322 8.53 5.66 -14.50
C GLU A 322 8.07 7.11 -14.54
N GLY A 323 6.82 7.35 -14.95
CA GLY A 323 6.22 8.69 -14.95
C GLY A 323 6.13 9.31 -13.55
N VAL A 324 5.74 8.54 -12.54
CA VAL A 324 5.69 9.03 -11.15
C VAL A 324 7.09 9.31 -10.62
N VAL A 325 8.08 8.46 -10.88
CA VAL A 325 9.48 8.68 -10.47
C VAL A 325 10.07 9.91 -11.16
N ALA A 326 9.79 10.11 -12.45
CA ALA A 326 10.22 11.30 -13.18
C ALA A 326 9.64 12.57 -12.55
N GLU A 327 8.36 12.58 -12.18
CA GLU A 327 7.72 13.72 -11.52
C GLU A 327 8.29 13.96 -10.12
N LEU A 328 8.51 12.92 -9.32
CA LEU A 328 9.17 13.04 -8.01
C LEU A 328 10.54 13.71 -8.13
N ARG A 329 11.34 13.30 -9.12
CA ARG A 329 12.65 13.90 -9.42
C ARG A 329 12.54 15.36 -9.87
N ASN A 330 11.56 15.67 -10.72
CA ASN A 330 11.29 17.05 -11.16
C ASN A 330 10.91 17.97 -9.99
N LEU A 331 10.25 17.43 -8.97
CA LEU A 331 9.88 18.13 -7.74
C LEU A 331 10.97 18.07 -6.66
N GLU A 332 12.15 17.52 -6.97
CA GLU A 332 13.27 17.36 -6.04
C GLU A 332 12.90 16.52 -4.79
N ILE A 333 11.97 15.57 -4.94
CA ILE A 333 11.54 14.66 -3.88
C ILE A 333 12.37 13.37 -3.97
N GLU A 334 13.35 13.25 -3.07
CA GLU A 334 14.23 12.07 -2.99
C GLU A 334 13.72 11.02 -1.99
N ASN A 335 12.77 11.37 -1.13
CA ASN A 335 12.20 10.47 -0.12
C ASN A 335 11.05 9.66 -0.70
N TYR A 336 11.39 8.64 -1.49
CA TYR A 336 10.44 7.66 -2.01
C TYR A 336 10.95 6.23 -1.86
N ALA A 337 10.05 5.29 -2.12
CA ALA A 337 10.23 3.86 -1.93
C ALA A 337 9.47 3.10 -3.01
N ILE A 338 10.03 2.00 -3.50
CA ILE A 338 9.43 1.17 -4.54
C ILE A 338 9.42 -0.28 -4.06
N ALA A 339 8.32 -0.98 -4.33
CA ALA A 339 8.21 -2.43 -4.22
C ALA A 339 7.68 -3.02 -5.54
N LYS A 340 8.17 -4.22 -5.88
CA LYS A 340 7.70 -5.02 -7.02
C LYS A 340 7.10 -6.32 -6.51
N PHE A 341 5.91 -6.67 -7.00
CA PHE A 341 5.22 -7.93 -6.71
C PHE A 341 4.84 -8.68 -7.99
N GLU A 342 5.05 -9.99 -8.03
CA GLU A 342 4.73 -10.84 -9.18
C GLU A 342 3.85 -12.02 -8.74
N HIS A 343 2.67 -12.13 -9.35
CA HIS A 343 1.73 -13.23 -9.17
C HIS A 343 1.49 -13.90 -10.52
N GLY A 344 2.17 -15.03 -10.77
CA GLY A 344 2.10 -15.73 -12.05
C GLY A 344 2.66 -14.87 -13.19
N GLN A 345 1.81 -14.45 -14.12
CA GLN A 345 2.19 -13.58 -15.25
C GLN A 345 1.94 -12.09 -14.98
N THR A 346 1.39 -11.74 -13.80
CA THR A 346 1.01 -10.37 -13.47
C THR A 346 2.05 -9.75 -12.55
N THR A 347 2.75 -8.73 -13.05
CA THR A 347 3.65 -7.89 -12.25
C THR A 347 2.94 -6.60 -11.88
N ARG A 348 3.14 -6.16 -10.64
CA ARG A 348 2.66 -4.87 -10.13
C ARG A 348 3.76 -4.19 -9.35
N TRP A 349 3.77 -2.87 -9.43
CA TRP A 349 4.65 -2.04 -8.64
C TRP A 349 3.84 -1.24 -7.64
N VAL A 350 4.47 -0.87 -6.55
CA VAL A 350 3.90 0.07 -5.58
C VAL A 350 4.97 1.10 -5.28
N ILE A 351 4.61 2.36 -5.36
CA ILE A 351 5.47 3.48 -5.00
C ILE A 351 4.91 4.17 -3.76
N ALA A 352 5.78 4.59 -2.86
CA ALA A 352 5.45 5.44 -1.72
C ALA A 352 6.41 6.62 -1.65
N TRP A 353 5.95 7.78 -1.22
CA TRP A 353 6.78 8.97 -1.06
C TRP A 353 6.38 9.78 0.16
N SER A 354 7.29 10.65 0.60
CA SER A 354 7.07 11.55 1.73
C SER A 354 7.64 12.93 1.44
N PHE A 355 6.98 13.95 1.98
CA PHE A 355 7.48 15.32 2.03
C PHE A 355 8.22 15.63 3.35
N GLU A 356 8.34 14.64 4.24
CA GLU A 356 9.06 14.75 5.50
C GLU A 356 10.52 14.31 5.35
N GLY A 357 11.39 14.69 6.30
CA GLY A 357 12.81 14.33 6.27
C GLY A 357 13.13 12.90 6.71
N LEU A 358 12.15 12.12 7.17
CA LEU A 358 12.39 10.73 7.59
C LEU A 358 12.42 9.80 6.37
N HIS A 359 13.59 9.36 5.95
CA HIS A 359 13.73 8.35 4.89
C HIS A 359 13.46 6.93 5.39
N LEU A 360 12.93 6.09 4.50
CA LEU A 360 12.80 4.66 4.75
C LEU A 360 14.18 3.98 4.55
N PRO A 361 14.51 2.95 5.34
CA PRO A 361 15.75 2.19 5.15
C PRO A 361 15.69 1.43 3.82
N ASP A 362 16.84 1.20 3.18
CA ASP A 362 16.93 0.56 1.86
C ASP A 362 16.15 -0.74 1.77
N LYS A 363 16.16 -1.57 2.81
CA LYS A 363 15.39 -2.83 2.89
C LYS A 363 13.87 -2.67 2.72
N ILE A 364 13.32 -1.49 2.98
CA ILE A 364 11.90 -1.14 2.75
C ILE A 364 11.77 -0.29 1.47
N ALA A 365 12.67 0.67 1.30
CA ALA A 365 12.64 1.65 0.21
C ALA A 365 12.94 1.05 -1.17
N ARG A 366 13.70 -0.04 -1.18
CA ARG A 366 14.21 -0.73 -2.35
C ARG A 366 13.77 -2.21 -2.27
N ALA A 367 12.48 -2.41 -1.95
CA ALA A 367 11.95 -3.74 -1.69
C ALA A 367 11.93 -4.57 -2.99
N ASN A 368 12.46 -5.79 -2.93
CA ASN A 368 12.59 -6.68 -4.07
C ASN A 368 13.40 -6.04 -5.21
N GLU A 369 14.61 -5.54 -4.91
CA GLU A 369 15.55 -4.99 -5.90
C GLU A 369 15.64 -5.91 -7.11
N ALA A 370 14.98 -5.49 -8.19
CA ALA A 370 15.09 -6.12 -9.48
C ALA A 370 16.11 -5.28 -10.27
N PRO A 371 17.13 -5.90 -10.90
CA PRO A 371 18.17 -5.17 -11.63
C PRO A 371 17.62 -4.15 -12.63
N GLU A 372 16.48 -4.46 -13.24
CA GLU A 372 15.78 -3.57 -14.18
C GLU A 372 15.26 -2.29 -13.53
N LEU A 373 14.97 -2.29 -12.22
CA LEU A 373 14.46 -1.12 -11.50
C LEU A 373 15.54 -0.24 -10.91
N LEU A 374 16.83 -0.63 -10.96
CA LEU A 374 17.93 0.10 -10.32
C LEU A 374 17.97 1.59 -10.71
N HIS A 375 17.64 1.91 -11.96
CA HIS A 375 17.61 3.28 -12.48
C HIS A 375 16.42 4.11 -11.97
N LEU A 376 15.41 3.46 -11.38
CA LEU A 376 14.22 4.08 -10.78
C LEU A 376 14.30 4.17 -9.27
N LEU A 377 15.14 3.36 -8.61
CA LEU A 377 15.23 3.34 -7.16
C LEU A 377 15.75 4.68 -6.59
N PRO A 378 15.31 5.06 -5.37
CA PRO A 378 15.91 6.18 -4.65
C PRO A 378 17.39 5.91 -4.39
N CYS A 379 18.19 6.97 -4.21
CA CYS A 379 19.58 6.82 -3.78
C CYS A 379 19.65 5.93 -2.54
N ALA A 380 20.54 4.94 -2.57
CA ALA A 380 20.80 4.10 -1.41
C ALA A 380 21.23 5.00 -0.25
N LEU A 381 20.59 4.83 0.91
CA LEU A 381 21.11 5.43 2.13
C LEU A 381 22.37 4.66 2.47
N SER A 382 23.54 5.25 2.24
CA SER A 382 24.82 4.61 2.55
C SER A 382 24.80 4.13 4.01
N VAL A 383 24.64 2.83 4.21
CA VAL A 383 25.05 2.17 5.43
C VAL A 383 26.55 2.00 5.24
N GLY A 384 27.37 2.62 6.10
CA GLY A 384 28.77 2.26 6.15
C GLY A 384 28.85 0.75 6.40
N GLU A 385 29.31 0.00 5.41
CA GLU A 385 29.76 -1.37 5.64
C GLU A 385 30.99 -1.25 6.55
N GLU A 386 30.85 -1.67 7.82
CA GLU A 386 31.99 -1.82 8.72
C GLU A 386 32.82 -3.03 8.25
N ASP A 387 34.09 -2.78 7.90
CA ASP A 387 35.19 -3.76 7.86
C ASP A 387 35.54 -4.29 9.26
#